data_AF-A0A7C5LFN8-F1
#
_entry.id   AF-A0A7C5LFN8-F1
#
_cell.length_a   1.000
_cell.length_b   1.000
_cell.length_c   1.000
_cell.angle_alpha   90.00
_cell.angle_beta   90.00
_cell.angle_gamma   90.00
#
_symmetry.space_group_name_H-M   'P 1'
#
loop_
_entity.id
_entity.type
_entity.pdbx_description
1 polymer ?
#
loop_
_entity_poly.entity_id
_entity_poly.type
_entity_poly.pdbx_seq_one_letter_code
_entity_poly.pdbx_strand_id
1 'polypeptide(L)'
;MKRFLLMALIAAGCATKVAVTKVYQPTPIRLPDKYNSPDGMALGRDGCIYVAMNNAGEGFKFEYPAKIVRITPKDKIEEVCDLPKHPQTGVASPLGICFAADGNLYVSDNQMFATTQRGLSRLLRVNMADGKAKSVEVVATGLNVANGITSRGDAIYVCDSTLDEESPMSSGVYRIPLSELNAANPVRLTGKGDPHLIFTLKTKNPDHKVGANGIAFDLHGHLYVCNFGDVEIWKLTLDTGGRVMASDLFVKGGGLESVDGLQCDAQGNLWVADFLGNAIACISTRTGQVNIIAKNAVSDGAYGELDGPSECIRRGNKVYVSNIDITYGPNKADNVHTISVIDLNK
;
A
#
# COMPACT_ATOMS: atom_id res chain seq x y z
N MET A 1 -20.35 1.01 -65.79
CA MET A 1 -20.54 0.54 -64.40
C MET A 1 -19.19 0.41 -63.72
N LYS A 2 -18.75 1.41 -62.96
CA LYS A 2 -17.51 1.40 -62.18
C LYS A 2 -17.83 0.87 -60.77
N ARG A 3 -17.23 -0.25 -60.37
CA ARG A 3 -17.39 -0.84 -59.03
C ARG A 3 -16.63 0.01 -58.01
N PHE A 4 -17.35 0.52 -57.02
CA PHE A 4 -16.79 1.13 -55.81
C PHE A 4 -16.27 0.03 -54.89
N LEU A 5 -15.00 0.10 -54.50
CA LEU A 5 -14.41 -0.71 -53.44
C LEU A 5 -14.50 0.11 -52.14
N LEU A 6 -15.36 -0.33 -51.22
CA LEU A 6 -15.52 0.25 -49.90
C LEU A 6 -14.32 -0.19 -49.03
N MET A 7 -13.45 0.75 -48.67
CA MET A 7 -12.32 0.50 -47.78
C MET A 7 -12.84 0.48 -46.34
N ALA A 8 -12.78 -0.68 -45.69
CA ALA A 8 -13.10 -0.80 -44.28
C ALA A 8 -11.98 -0.15 -43.44
N LEU A 9 -12.32 0.89 -42.67
CA LEU A 9 -11.46 1.38 -41.59
C LEU A 9 -11.54 0.36 -40.44
N ILE A 10 -10.47 -0.41 -40.26
CA ILE A 10 -10.23 -1.15 -39.02
C ILE A 10 -9.62 -0.14 -38.04
N ALA A 11 -10.37 0.21 -36.99
CA ALA A 11 -9.84 0.94 -35.85
C ALA A 11 -8.83 0.04 -35.13
N ALA A 12 -7.55 0.25 -35.39
CA ALA A 12 -6.48 -0.37 -34.63
C ALA A 12 -6.51 0.19 -33.21
N GLY A 13 -6.83 -0.66 -32.23
CA GLY A 13 -6.68 -0.33 -30.82
C GLY A 13 -5.25 0.12 -30.54
N CYS A 14 -5.11 1.27 -29.89
CA CYS A 14 -3.82 1.72 -29.35
C CYS A 14 -3.40 0.74 -28.26
N ALA A 15 -2.63 -0.28 -28.62
CA ALA A 15 -1.80 -0.99 -27.67
C ALA A 15 -0.78 0.02 -27.13
N THR A 16 -0.96 0.44 -25.89
CA THR A 16 0.04 1.23 -25.17
C THR A 16 1.32 0.41 -25.10
N LYS A 17 2.32 0.82 -25.90
CA LYS A 17 3.65 0.22 -25.86
C LYS A 17 4.24 0.47 -24.46
N VAL A 18 4.37 -0.59 -23.67
CA VAL A 18 5.17 -0.56 -22.44
C VAL A 18 6.62 -0.32 -22.86
N ALA A 19 7.15 0.87 -22.55
CA ALA A 19 8.52 1.22 -22.86
C ALA A 19 9.42 0.77 -21.71
N VAL A 20 9.99 -0.44 -21.81
CA VAL A 20 11.04 -0.88 -20.87
C VAL A 20 12.34 -0.22 -21.30
N THR A 21 12.73 0.88 -20.62
CA THR A 21 13.90 1.68 -21.00
C THR A 21 15.17 1.30 -20.22
N LYS A 22 15.02 0.78 -18.99
CA LYS A 22 16.11 0.21 -18.18
C LYS A 22 15.51 -0.57 -17.00
N VAL A 23 15.90 -1.83 -16.81
CA VAL A 23 15.53 -2.61 -15.62
C VAL A 23 16.70 -2.54 -14.64
N TYR A 24 16.45 -2.04 -13.44
CA TYR A 24 17.46 -1.87 -12.40
C TYR A 24 17.59 -3.16 -11.57
N GLN A 25 18.81 -3.44 -11.12
CA GLN A 25 19.11 -4.53 -10.19
C GLN A 25 19.17 -3.95 -8.77
N PRO A 26 18.26 -4.33 -7.85
CA PRO A 26 18.29 -3.79 -6.50
C PRO A 26 19.40 -4.42 -5.65
N THR A 27 19.66 -3.81 -4.49
CA THR A 27 20.62 -4.27 -3.49
C THR A 27 19.92 -4.46 -2.14
N PRO A 28 20.30 -5.44 -1.31
CA PRO A 28 19.55 -5.76 -0.10
C PRO A 28 19.99 -4.91 1.09
N ILE A 29 19.03 -4.45 1.88
CA ILE A 29 19.21 -4.24 3.31
C ILE A 29 18.64 -5.48 4.01
N ARG A 30 19.51 -6.28 4.62
CA ARG A 30 19.10 -7.49 5.35
C ARG A 30 18.52 -7.13 6.71
N LEU A 31 17.36 -7.66 7.01
CA LEU A 31 16.68 -7.53 8.29
C LEU A 31 16.95 -8.78 9.14
N PRO A 32 17.21 -8.64 10.45
CA PRO A 32 17.25 -9.79 11.36
C PRO A 32 15.86 -10.41 11.54
N ASP A 33 15.79 -11.68 11.95
CA ASP A 33 14.54 -12.47 12.13
C ASP A 33 13.45 -11.78 12.97
N LYS A 34 13.87 -10.92 13.91
CA LYS A 34 12.94 -10.11 14.73
C LYS A 34 12.17 -9.03 13.96
N TYR A 35 12.54 -8.79 12.69
CA TYR A 35 11.94 -7.87 11.73
C TYR A 35 11.62 -8.64 10.44
N ASN A 36 10.70 -9.61 10.54
CA ASN A 36 10.17 -10.34 9.41
C ASN A 36 8.92 -9.64 8.84
N SER A 37 8.64 -9.88 7.56
CA SER A 37 7.50 -9.29 6.86
C SER A 37 7.41 -7.75 7.00
N PRO A 38 8.43 -6.99 6.55
CA PRO A 38 8.29 -5.55 6.39
C PRO A 38 7.17 -5.26 5.40
N ASP A 39 6.36 -4.25 5.69
CA ASP A 39 5.28 -3.83 4.82
C ASP A 39 5.26 -2.30 4.70
N GLY A 40 4.23 -1.64 5.20
CA GLY A 40 4.02 -0.21 5.03
C GLY A 40 5.24 0.68 5.36
N MET A 41 5.45 1.72 4.57
CA MET A 41 6.55 2.68 4.68
C MET A 41 6.06 4.14 4.59
N ALA A 42 6.67 5.01 5.40
CA ALA A 42 6.44 6.45 5.33
C ALA A 42 7.74 7.24 5.44
N LEU A 43 7.91 8.27 4.60
CA LEU A 43 9.07 9.17 4.68
C LEU A 43 8.81 10.25 5.74
N GLY A 44 9.62 10.23 6.80
CA GLY A 44 9.60 11.25 7.84
C GLY A 44 10.29 12.55 7.40
N ARG A 45 9.95 13.66 8.07
CA ARG A 45 10.60 14.97 7.85
C ARG A 45 12.08 14.99 8.26
N ASP A 46 12.49 14.02 9.08
CA ASP A 46 13.88 13.75 9.47
C ASP A 46 14.69 13.04 8.36
N GLY A 47 14.05 12.70 7.23
CA GLY A 47 14.65 11.96 6.12
C GLY A 47 14.76 10.45 6.38
N CYS A 48 14.25 9.96 7.51
CA CYS A 48 14.14 8.53 7.79
C CYS A 48 12.94 7.94 7.05
N ILE A 49 13.07 6.69 6.60
CA ILE A 49 11.93 5.90 6.15
C ILE A 49 11.45 5.09 7.35
N TYR A 50 10.25 5.34 7.84
CA TYR A 50 9.60 4.52 8.85
C TYR A 50 9.03 3.29 8.16
N VAL A 51 9.09 2.14 8.82
CA VAL A 51 8.67 0.85 8.27
C VAL A 51 7.85 0.11 9.31
N ALA A 52 6.67 -0.36 8.91
CA ALA A 52 5.88 -1.32 9.65
C ALA A 52 6.50 -2.71 9.53
N MET A 53 6.93 -3.26 10.65
CA MET A 53 7.35 -4.66 10.74
C MET A 53 6.13 -5.46 11.19
N ASN A 54 5.49 -6.13 10.24
CA ASN A 54 4.30 -6.92 10.52
C ASN A 54 4.63 -8.08 11.46
N ASN A 55 5.78 -8.72 11.23
CA ASN A 55 6.23 -9.89 11.96
C ASN A 55 5.31 -11.12 11.86
N ALA A 56 4.40 -11.16 10.88
CA ALA A 56 3.69 -12.37 10.48
C ALA A 56 4.62 -13.26 9.65
N GLY A 57 5.20 -14.28 10.29
CA GLY A 57 5.96 -15.32 9.61
C GLY A 57 5.08 -16.34 8.90
N GLU A 58 5.68 -17.47 8.52
CA GLU A 58 4.98 -18.54 7.79
C GLU A 58 3.68 -18.99 8.49
N GLY A 59 2.58 -18.99 7.73
CA GLY A 59 1.26 -19.35 8.25
C GLY A 59 0.70 -18.34 9.27
N PHE A 60 1.17 -17.09 9.21
CA PHE A 60 0.84 -16.00 10.13
C PHE A 60 1.15 -16.31 11.60
N LYS A 61 2.30 -16.95 11.82
CA LYS A 61 2.85 -17.15 13.15
C LYS A 61 3.69 -15.94 13.55
N PHE A 62 3.33 -15.34 14.67
CA PHE A 62 4.00 -14.16 15.22
C PHE A 62 5.00 -14.58 16.31
N GLU A 63 6.25 -14.86 15.93
CA GLU A 63 7.32 -15.18 16.88
C GLU A 63 7.80 -13.94 17.63
N TYR A 64 7.77 -12.79 16.96
CA TYR A 64 8.19 -11.49 17.49
C TYR A 64 7.01 -10.51 17.47
N PRO A 65 6.95 -9.56 18.42
CA PRO A 65 5.90 -8.55 18.40
C PRO A 65 6.06 -7.62 17.20
N ALA A 66 4.94 -7.24 16.59
CA ALA A 66 4.91 -6.20 15.56
C ALA A 66 5.40 -4.85 16.12
N LYS A 67 6.07 -4.07 15.28
CA LYS A 67 6.72 -2.82 15.68
C LYS A 67 6.89 -1.86 14.51
N ILE A 68 7.24 -0.63 14.85
CA ILE A 68 7.74 0.36 13.89
C ILE A 68 9.26 0.45 14.06
N VAL A 69 9.97 0.37 12.94
CA VAL A 69 11.39 0.72 12.85
C VAL A 69 11.58 1.88 11.89
N ARG A 70 12.79 2.41 11.81
CA ARG A 70 13.16 3.40 10.78
C ARG A 70 14.50 3.08 10.15
N ILE A 71 14.60 3.35 8.86
CA ILE A 71 15.82 3.33 8.06
C ILE A 71 16.32 4.77 7.96
N THR A 72 17.41 5.06 8.67
CA THR A 72 18.06 6.39 8.68
C THR A 72 18.59 6.79 7.29
N PRO A 73 18.94 8.06 7.07
CA PRO A 73 19.58 8.50 5.81
C PRO A 73 20.89 7.78 5.46
N LYS A 74 21.50 7.09 6.42
CA LYS A 74 22.71 6.27 6.25
C LYS A 74 22.41 4.77 6.16
N ASP A 75 21.15 4.42 5.86
CA ASP A 75 20.66 3.04 5.68
C ASP A 75 20.82 2.14 6.93
N LYS A 76 20.91 2.75 8.12
CA LYS A 76 20.87 2.03 9.41
C LYS A 76 19.44 1.86 9.90
N ILE A 77 19.14 0.71 10.49
CA ILE A 77 17.84 0.40 11.09
C ILE A 77 17.86 0.74 12.58
N GLU A 78 16.83 1.44 13.05
CA GLU A 78 16.62 1.81 14.45
C GLU A 78 15.18 1.49 14.87
N GLU A 79 14.98 0.95 16.07
CA GLU A 79 13.64 0.71 16.61
C GLU A 79 12.96 2.03 17.02
N VAL A 80 11.66 2.13 16.77
CA VAL A 80 10.84 3.31 17.14
C VAL A 80 9.91 2.97 18.30
N CYS A 81 9.07 1.94 18.14
CA CYS A 81 8.17 1.44 19.20
C CYS A 81 7.58 0.07 18.86
N ASP A 82 7.20 -0.68 19.89
CA ASP A 82 6.32 -1.83 19.75
C ASP A 82 4.86 -1.38 19.54
N LEU A 83 4.07 -2.19 18.83
CA LEU A 83 2.64 -1.94 18.64
C LEU A 83 1.80 -2.77 19.63
N PRO A 84 0.72 -2.19 20.18
CA PRO A 84 -0.13 -2.86 21.15
C PRO A 84 -0.95 -3.96 20.49
N LYS A 85 -0.82 -5.17 21.02
CA LYS A 85 -1.62 -6.34 20.62
C LYS A 85 -3.11 -6.03 20.68
N HIS A 86 -3.86 -6.52 19.70
CA HIS A 86 -5.32 -6.46 19.76
C HIS A 86 -5.81 -7.39 20.89
N PRO A 87 -6.73 -6.93 21.76
CA PRO A 87 -7.09 -7.65 22.98
C PRO A 87 -7.75 -9.01 22.72
N GLN A 88 -8.42 -9.18 21.58
CA GLN A 88 -9.08 -10.45 21.24
C GLN A 88 -8.19 -11.44 20.49
N THR A 89 -7.27 -10.96 19.64
CA THR A 89 -6.46 -11.83 18.77
C THR A 89 -5.06 -12.05 19.34
N GLY A 90 -4.62 -11.21 20.28
CA GLY A 90 -3.32 -11.34 20.95
C GLY A 90 -2.12 -10.89 20.11
N VAL A 91 -2.34 -10.29 18.94
CA VAL A 91 -1.30 -9.79 18.03
C VAL A 91 -1.66 -8.42 17.46
N ALA A 92 -0.65 -7.71 16.96
CA ALA A 92 -0.84 -6.56 16.08
C ALA A 92 -0.22 -6.94 14.73
N SER A 93 -0.80 -6.45 13.64
CA SER A 93 -0.41 -6.80 12.28
C SER A 93 -0.43 -5.52 11.43
N PRO A 94 0.59 -4.66 11.59
CA PRO A 94 0.66 -3.41 10.86
C PRO A 94 0.91 -3.65 9.37
N LEU A 95 0.18 -2.93 8.54
CA LEU A 95 0.44 -2.81 7.10
C LEU A 95 0.80 -1.36 6.77
N GLY A 96 -0.03 -0.68 5.96
CA GLY A 96 0.16 0.72 5.58
C GLY A 96 0.38 1.66 6.77
N ILE A 97 1.29 2.63 6.59
CA ILE A 97 1.55 3.70 7.55
C ILE A 97 1.64 5.07 6.87
N CYS A 98 1.27 6.14 7.58
CA CYS A 98 1.45 7.50 7.08
C CYS A 98 1.63 8.51 8.22
N PHE A 99 2.42 9.56 7.99
CA PHE A 99 2.39 10.73 8.86
C PHE A 99 1.18 11.61 8.51
N ALA A 100 0.58 12.26 9.51
CA ALA A 100 -0.47 13.26 9.32
C ALA A 100 -0.04 14.67 9.70
N ALA A 101 -0.92 15.65 9.45
CA ALA A 101 -0.62 17.07 9.68
C ALA A 101 -0.40 17.43 11.16
N ASP A 102 -0.89 16.62 12.09
CA ASP A 102 -0.65 16.74 13.53
C ASP A 102 0.75 16.25 13.96
N GLY A 103 1.54 15.72 13.02
CA GLY A 103 2.89 15.23 13.25
C GLY A 103 2.98 13.78 13.74
N ASN A 104 1.85 13.11 13.94
CA ASN A 104 1.80 11.73 14.40
C ASN A 104 1.87 10.74 13.24
N LEU A 105 2.31 9.51 13.55
CA LEU A 105 2.31 8.40 12.60
C LEU A 105 1.05 7.57 12.83
N TYR A 106 0.36 7.23 11.74
CA TYR A 106 -0.84 6.41 11.73
C TYR A 106 -0.55 5.08 11.08
N VAL A 107 -1.16 4.01 11.61
CA VAL A 107 -0.86 2.63 11.24
C VAL A 107 -2.15 1.85 11.06
N SER A 108 -2.33 1.24 9.90
CA SER A 108 -3.37 0.25 9.67
C SER A 108 -2.99 -1.06 10.34
N ASP A 109 -3.81 -1.52 11.28
CA ASP A 109 -3.62 -2.79 11.99
C ASP A 109 -4.60 -3.83 11.45
N ASN A 110 -4.10 -4.69 10.56
CA ASN A 110 -4.87 -5.66 9.78
C ASN A 110 -5.00 -7.01 10.48
N GLN A 111 -6.17 -7.25 11.08
CA GLN A 111 -6.41 -8.47 11.84
C GLN A 111 -6.76 -9.70 10.98
N MET A 112 -6.78 -9.60 9.65
CA MET A 112 -6.96 -10.77 8.78
C MET A 112 -5.83 -11.80 8.91
N PHE A 113 -4.64 -11.34 9.30
CA PHE A 113 -3.47 -12.20 9.55
C PHE A 113 -3.60 -12.98 10.87
N ALA A 114 -4.50 -12.56 11.76
CA ALA A 114 -4.69 -13.21 13.05
C ALA A 114 -5.96 -14.06 13.11
N THR A 115 -6.98 -13.72 12.33
CA THR A 115 -8.30 -14.34 12.39
C THR A 115 -9.12 -14.06 11.14
N THR A 116 -10.07 -14.93 10.85
CA THR A 116 -11.08 -14.72 9.79
C THR A 116 -12.25 -13.85 10.27
N GLN A 117 -12.33 -13.53 11.56
CA GLN A 117 -13.38 -12.67 12.11
C GLN A 117 -13.23 -11.23 11.60
N ARG A 118 -14.31 -10.72 11.00
CA ARG A 118 -14.42 -9.37 10.45
C ARG A 118 -14.61 -8.30 11.54
N GLY A 119 -14.33 -7.04 11.19
CA GLY A 119 -14.51 -5.88 12.07
C GLY A 119 -13.48 -5.71 13.19
N LEU A 120 -12.41 -6.52 13.20
CA LEU A 120 -11.36 -6.45 14.23
C LEU A 120 -10.16 -5.60 13.84
N SER A 121 -10.03 -5.23 12.57
CA SER A 121 -8.96 -4.35 12.14
C SER A 121 -9.15 -2.93 12.71
N ARG A 122 -8.04 -2.25 12.94
CA ARG A 122 -8.02 -0.97 13.67
C ARG A 122 -7.14 0.06 12.96
N LEU A 123 -7.35 1.32 13.34
CA LEU A 123 -6.40 2.39 13.08
C LEU A 123 -5.68 2.74 14.38
N LEU A 124 -4.36 2.67 14.37
CA LEU A 124 -3.51 3.09 15.48
C LEU A 124 -2.91 4.46 15.20
N ARG A 125 -2.70 5.25 16.26
CA ARG A 125 -1.88 6.47 16.26
C ARG A 125 -0.67 6.26 17.15
N VAL A 126 0.52 6.38 16.58
CA VAL A 126 1.76 6.53 17.32
C VAL A 126 1.96 8.01 17.58
N ASN A 127 1.85 8.43 18.84
CA ASN A 127 2.07 9.82 19.23
C ASN A 127 3.57 10.12 19.16
N MET A 128 3.95 10.99 18.23
CA MET A 128 5.34 11.30 17.94
C MET A 128 5.73 12.64 18.55
N ALA A 129 6.90 12.70 19.19
CA ALA A 129 7.51 13.95 19.60
C ALA A 129 9.04 13.83 19.56
N ASP A 130 9.69 14.84 18.96
CA ASP A 130 11.15 14.89 18.75
C ASP A 130 11.72 13.65 18.06
N GLY A 131 11.01 13.15 17.03
CA GLY A 131 11.40 11.96 16.27
C GLY A 131 11.36 10.66 17.07
N LYS A 132 10.60 10.62 18.17
CA LYS A 132 10.42 9.44 19.03
C LYS A 132 8.94 9.19 19.29
N ALA A 133 8.56 7.91 19.36
CA ALA A 133 7.26 7.50 19.84
C ALA A 133 7.13 7.75 21.35
N LYS A 134 5.97 8.26 21.78
CA LYS A 134 5.63 8.52 23.18
C LYS A 134 4.57 7.56 23.70
N SER A 135 3.56 7.28 22.89
CA SER A 135 2.53 6.28 23.15
C SER A 135 1.98 5.75 21.82
N VAL A 136 1.28 4.61 21.89
CA VAL A 136 0.53 4.07 20.76
C VAL A 136 -0.91 3.83 21.22
N GLU A 137 -1.85 4.37 20.47
CA GLU A 137 -3.27 4.42 20.85
C GLU A 137 -4.15 3.90 19.73
N VAL A 138 -5.25 3.25 20.07
CA VAL A 138 -6.30 2.90 19.10
C VAL A 138 -7.19 4.12 18.92
N VAL A 139 -7.37 4.58 17.68
CA VAL A 139 -8.17 5.79 17.37
C VAL A 139 -9.34 5.52 16.44
N ALA A 140 -9.35 4.38 15.73
CA ALA A 140 -10.54 3.86 15.08
C ALA A 140 -10.58 2.32 15.10
N THR A 141 -11.79 1.76 15.00
CA THR A 141 -12.08 0.32 15.06
C THR A 141 -13.16 -0.04 14.05
N GLY A 142 -13.38 -1.33 13.81
CA GLY A 142 -14.47 -1.82 12.96
C GLY A 142 -14.12 -2.02 11.49
N LEU A 143 -12.86 -1.80 11.11
CA LEU A 143 -12.35 -2.17 9.79
C LEU A 143 -12.32 -3.70 9.65
N ASN A 144 -12.56 -4.20 8.45
CA ASN A 144 -12.43 -5.62 8.17
C ASN A 144 -10.98 -5.97 7.83
N VAL A 145 -10.43 -5.33 6.80
CA VAL A 145 -9.09 -5.56 6.28
C VAL A 145 -8.40 -4.20 6.10
N ALA A 146 -7.94 -3.62 7.21
CA ALA A 146 -7.25 -2.33 7.18
C ALA A 146 -5.94 -2.46 6.41
N ASN A 147 -5.74 -1.66 5.36
CA ASN A 147 -4.60 -1.84 4.47
C ASN A 147 -3.90 -0.50 4.18
N GLY A 148 -3.67 -0.13 2.92
CA GLY A 148 -3.05 1.15 2.58
C GLY A 148 -3.71 2.34 3.27
N ILE A 149 -2.88 3.29 3.68
CA ILE A 149 -3.29 4.48 4.42
C ILE A 149 -2.52 5.69 3.91
N THR A 150 -3.19 6.84 3.85
CA THR A 150 -2.58 8.11 3.54
C THR A 150 -3.25 9.23 4.32
N SER A 151 -2.69 10.43 4.26
CA SER A 151 -3.27 11.62 4.91
C SER A 151 -3.22 12.81 3.96
N ARG A 152 -4.19 13.72 4.13
CA ARG A 152 -4.14 15.03 3.47
C ARG A 152 -4.97 16.03 4.25
N GLY A 153 -4.39 17.19 4.51
CA GLY A 153 -5.05 18.24 5.28
C GLY A 153 -5.37 17.75 6.69
N ASP A 154 -6.66 17.73 7.01
CA ASP A 154 -7.20 17.42 8.34
C ASP A 154 -7.76 16.00 8.46
N ALA A 155 -7.42 15.08 7.56
CA ALA A 155 -8.00 13.73 7.56
C ALA A 155 -7.00 12.62 7.21
N ILE A 156 -7.33 11.44 7.72
CA ILE A 156 -6.76 10.15 7.34
C ILE A 156 -7.66 9.48 6.33
N TYR A 157 -7.05 8.81 5.35
CA TYR A 157 -7.72 7.98 4.37
C TYR A 157 -7.19 6.56 4.51
N VAL A 158 -8.05 5.59 4.79
CA VAL A 158 -7.67 4.19 5.01
C VAL A 158 -8.48 3.27 4.12
N CYS A 159 -7.80 2.36 3.45
CA CYS A 159 -8.42 1.30 2.67
C CYS A 159 -8.95 0.19 3.58
N ASP A 160 -10.15 -0.29 3.27
CA ASP A 160 -10.66 -1.57 3.72
C ASP A 160 -10.78 -2.50 2.52
N SER A 161 -9.87 -3.47 2.42
CA SER A 161 -9.72 -4.30 1.23
C SER A 161 -10.87 -5.28 1.00
N THR A 162 -11.76 -5.47 1.99
CA THR A 162 -12.94 -6.33 1.88
C THR A 162 -14.07 -5.84 2.80
N LEU A 163 -15.16 -5.33 2.23
CA LEU A 163 -16.36 -4.90 2.97
C LEU A 163 -17.42 -6.01 3.08
N ASP A 164 -17.38 -7.03 2.23
CA ASP A 164 -18.35 -8.12 2.18
C ASP A 164 -17.75 -9.38 1.54
N GLU A 165 -18.55 -10.45 1.48
CA GLU A 165 -18.19 -11.70 0.78
C GLU A 165 -18.96 -11.86 -0.53
N GLU A 166 -19.50 -10.77 -1.09
CA GLU A 166 -20.24 -10.78 -2.35
C GLU A 166 -19.32 -11.11 -3.53
N SER A 167 -19.92 -11.43 -4.67
CA SER A 167 -19.21 -11.55 -5.95
C SER A 167 -19.97 -10.73 -7.00
N PRO A 168 -19.41 -9.61 -7.51
CA PRO A 168 -18.09 -9.05 -7.18
C PRO A 168 -17.99 -8.49 -5.75
N MET A 169 -16.84 -8.72 -5.11
CA MET A 169 -16.56 -8.34 -3.72
C MET A 169 -16.45 -6.82 -3.60
N SER A 170 -17.07 -6.22 -2.58
CA SER A 170 -16.86 -4.79 -2.31
C SER A 170 -15.63 -4.54 -1.46
N SER A 171 -15.01 -3.39 -1.68
CA SER A 171 -13.97 -2.80 -0.83
C SER A 171 -14.16 -1.28 -0.83
N GLY A 172 -13.39 -0.53 -0.05
CA GLY A 172 -13.52 0.93 -0.10
C GLY A 172 -12.50 1.72 0.68
N VAL A 173 -12.69 3.04 0.67
CA VAL A 173 -11.83 4.01 1.34
C VAL A 173 -12.65 4.79 2.35
N TYR A 174 -12.21 4.75 3.60
CA TYR A 174 -12.71 5.58 4.68
C TYR A 174 -11.92 6.88 4.75
N ARG A 175 -12.61 8.02 4.93
CA ARG A 175 -12.02 9.31 5.31
C ARG A 175 -12.44 9.64 6.73
N ILE A 176 -11.47 9.78 7.63
CA ILE A 176 -11.73 10.09 9.04
C ILE A 176 -11.04 11.42 9.40
N PRO A 177 -11.77 12.47 9.78
CA PRO A 177 -11.18 13.72 10.23
C PRO A 177 -10.31 13.50 11.47
N LEU A 178 -9.14 14.16 11.52
CA LEU A 178 -8.20 14.09 12.64
C LEU A 178 -8.85 14.54 13.95
N SER A 179 -9.81 15.47 13.89
CA SER A 179 -10.59 15.94 15.04
C SER A 179 -11.47 14.86 15.68
N GLU A 180 -11.79 13.79 14.95
CA GLU A 180 -12.60 12.68 15.45
C GLU A 180 -11.72 11.56 16.05
N LEU A 181 -10.42 11.55 15.74
CA LEU A 181 -9.48 10.50 16.17
C LEU A 181 -9.06 10.69 17.64
N ASN A 182 -9.85 10.12 18.53
CA ASN A 182 -9.70 10.21 19.98
C ASN A 182 -9.56 8.82 20.62
N ALA A 183 -8.49 8.59 21.37
CA ALA A 183 -8.23 7.31 22.03
C ALA A 183 -9.21 6.96 23.16
N ALA A 184 -9.79 7.98 23.83
CA ALA A 184 -10.79 7.77 24.88
C ALA A 184 -12.17 7.36 24.32
N ASN A 185 -12.44 7.71 23.06
CA ASN A 185 -13.65 7.31 22.35
C ASN A 185 -13.32 7.07 20.86
N PRO A 186 -12.70 5.93 20.52
CA PRO A 186 -12.27 5.65 19.15
C PRO A 186 -13.44 5.65 18.18
N VAL A 187 -13.22 6.14 16.96
CA VAL A 187 -14.24 6.09 15.90
C VAL A 187 -14.59 4.62 15.62
N ARG A 188 -15.88 4.31 15.56
CA ARG A 188 -16.36 2.95 15.26
C ARG A 188 -16.93 2.92 13.84
N LEU A 189 -16.15 2.38 12.91
CA LEU A 189 -16.57 2.20 11.53
C LEU A 189 -17.52 1.01 11.40
N THR A 190 -18.54 1.13 10.54
CA THR A 190 -19.65 0.16 10.47
C THR A 190 -19.82 -0.51 9.11
N GLY A 191 -18.84 -0.40 8.21
CA GLY A 191 -18.94 -1.02 6.88
C GLY A 191 -19.73 -0.18 5.87
N LYS A 192 -20.49 -0.84 4.99
CA LYS A 192 -21.33 -0.18 3.97
C LYS A 192 -22.35 0.76 4.62
N GLY A 193 -22.46 1.98 4.09
CA GLY A 193 -23.38 3.00 4.59
C GLY A 193 -22.84 3.84 5.75
N ASP A 194 -21.62 3.55 6.23
CA ASP A 194 -20.92 4.41 7.18
C ASP A 194 -20.65 5.79 6.54
N PRO A 195 -20.89 6.91 7.24
CA PRO A 195 -20.68 8.26 6.70
C PRO A 195 -19.22 8.59 6.35
N HIS A 196 -18.25 7.85 6.91
CA HIS A 196 -16.83 8.00 6.59
C HIS A 196 -16.43 7.22 5.33
N LEU A 197 -17.25 6.28 4.85
CA LEU A 197 -16.94 5.51 3.64
C LEU A 197 -17.22 6.37 2.40
N ILE A 198 -16.16 6.97 1.84
CA ILE A 198 -16.29 7.96 0.76
C ILE A 198 -16.22 7.36 -0.65
N PHE A 199 -15.68 6.15 -0.79
CA PHE A 199 -15.50 5.49 -2.08
C PHE A 199 -15.58 3.98 -1.93
N THR A 200 -16.17 3.31 -2.91
CA THR A 200 -16.23 1.84 -2.96
C THR A 200 -15.82 1.32 -4.33
N LEU A 201 -15.21 0.14 -4.33
CA LEU A 201 -14.76 -0.59 -5.51
C LEU A 201 -15.43 -1.96 -5.56
N LYS A 202 -15.51 -2.53 -6.77
CA LYS A 202 -15.94 -3.90 -7.00
C LYS A 202 -14.79 -4.71 -7.59
N THR A 203 -14.35 -5.74 -6.88
CA THR A 203 -13.31 -6.66 -7.32
C THR A 203 -13.95 -7.92 -7.90
N LYS A 204 -13.64 -8.22 -9.17
CA LYS A 204 -14.26 -9.32 -9.92
C LYS A 204 -13.42 -10.58 -9.92
N ASN A 205 -12.10 -10.46 -9.74
CA ASN A 205 -11.19 -11.59 -9.75
C ASN A 205 -11.52 -12.59 -8.62
N PRO A 206 -11.93 -13.84 -8.93
CA PRO A 206 -12.28 -14.84 -7.93
C PRO A 206 -11.06 -15.42 -7.21
N ASP A 207 -9.88 -15.38 -7.83
CA ASP A 207 -8.63 -15.95 -7.29
C ASP A 207 -7.96 -14.97 -6.32
N HIS A 208 -8.14 -13.68 -6.55
CA HIS A 208 -7.58 -12.60 -5.73
C HIS A 208 -8.66 -11.64 -5.25
N LYS A 209 -9.39 -12.04 -4.21
CA LYS A 209 -10.43 -11.24 -3.56
C LYS A 209 -9.84 -10.19 -2.60
N VAL A 210 -9.03 -9.29 -3.16
CA VAL A 210 -8.44 -8.14 -2.46
C VAL A 210 -8.73 -6.89 -3.29
N GLY A 211 -9.43 -5.93 -2.70
CA GLY A 211 -9.87 -4.72 -3.40
C GLY A 211 -9.00 -3.51 -3.10
N ALA A 212 -9.60 -2.44 -2.57
CA ALA A 212 -8.93 -1.23 -2.11
C ALA A 212 -7.69 -1.59 -1.26
N ASN A 213 -6.50 -1.35 -1.81
CA ASN A 213 -5.24 -1.77 -1.19
C ASN A 213 -4.31 -0.57 -1.01
N GLY A 214 -3.35 -0.32 -1.92
CA GLY A 214 -2.54 0.90 -1.91
C GLY A 214 -3.34 2.17 -2.18
N ILE A 215 -2.91 3.27 -1.55
CA ILE A 215 -3.58 4.57 -1.64
C ILE A 215 -2.57 5.72 -1.52
N ALA A 216 -2.66 6.70 -2.40
CA ALA A 216 -1.79 7.88 -2.36
C ALA A 216 -2.45 9.12 -2.96
N PHE A 217 -2.12 10.29 -2.44
CA PHE A 217 -2.42 11.55 -3.11
C PHE A 217 -1.32 11.93 -4.08
N ASP A 218 -1.69 12.51 -5.21
CA ASP A 218 -0.75 13.27 -6.02
C ASP A 218 -0.56 14.71 -5.51
N LEU A 219 0.39 15.40 -6.15
CA LEU A 219 0.73 16.79 -5.86
C LEU A 219 -0.42 17.77 -6.16
N HIS A 220 -1.44 17.37 -6.92
CA HIS A 220 -2.53 18.25 -7.35
C HIS A 220 -3.80 18.14 -6.50
N GLY A 221 -4.01 17.05 -5.76
CA GLY A 221 -5.31 16.86 -5.10
C GLY A 221 -5.91 15.49 -5.25
N HIS A 222 -5.49 14.76 -6.26
CA HIS A 222 -6.18 13.55 -6.69
C HIS A 222 -5.75 12.38 -5.82
N LEU A 223 -6.74 11.61 -5.38
CA LEU A 223 -6.53 10.40 -4.59
C LEU A 223 -6.50 9.21 -5.54
N TYR A 224 -5.43 8.44 -5.49
CA TYR A 224 -5.29 7.21 -6.27
C TYR A 224 -5.49 6.01 -5.36
N VAL A 225 -6.27 5.02 -5.82
CA VAL A 225 -6.64 3.83 -5.05
C VAL A 225 -6.43 2.59 -5.92
N CYS A 226 -5.65 1.65 -5.42
CA CYS A 226 -5.42 0.35 -6.05
C CYS A 226 -6.59 -0.61 -5.78
N ASN A 227 -7.08 -1.28 -6.81
CA ASN A 227 -7.94 -2.46 -6.73
C ASN A 227 -7.08 -3.67 -7.08
N PHE A 228 -6.51 -4.31 -6.05
CA PHE A 228 -5.44 -5.31 -6.19
C PHE A 228 -5.82 -6.44 -7.16
N GLY A 229 -6.96 -7.09 -6.93
CA GLY A 229 -7.36 -8.30 -7.65
C GLY A 229 -7.64 -8.08 -9.13
N ASP A 230 -8.11 -6.88 -9.51
CA ASP A 230 -8.45 -6.57 -10.90
C ASP A 230 -7.33 -5.83 -11.64
N VAL A 231 -6.19 -5.56 -10.97
CA VAL A 231 -5.03 -4.84 -11.51
C VAL A 231 -5.42 -3.44 -12.02
N GLU A 232 -6.21 -2.72 -11.21
CA GLU A 232 -6.73 -1.40 -11.55
C GLU A 232 -6.26 -0.34 -10.56
N ILE A 233 -5.89 0.83 -11.06
CA ILE A 233 -5.66 2.03 -10.26
C ILE A 233 -6.74 3.02 -10.64
N TRP A 234 -7.49 3.48 -9.64
CA TRP A 234 -8.56 4.46 -9.78
C TRP A 234 -8.08 5.83 -9.33
N LYS A 235 -8.46 6.88 -10.06
CA LYS A 235 -8.19 8.28 -9.72
C LYS A 235 -9.47 8.95 -9.26
N LEU A 236 -9.44 9.57 -8.08
CA LEU A 236 -10.55 10.29 -7.50
C LEU A 236 -10.23 11.79 -7.44
N THR A 237 -11.24 12.60 -7.78
CA THR A 237 -11.21 14.04 -7.52
C THR A 237 -12.08 14.32 -6.31
N LEU A 238 -11.50 14.96 -5.29
CA LEU A 238 -12.20 15.31 -4.06
C LEU A 238 -12.53 16.81 -4.04
N ASP A 239 -13.66 17.18 -3.43
CA ASP A 239 -13.92 18.56 -3.06
C ASP A 239 -13.12 18.97 -1.80
N THR A 240 -13.27 20.22 -1.36
CA THR A 240 -12.59 20.73 -0.16
C THR A 240 -13.06 20.06 1.13
N GLY A 241 -14.25 19.44 1.13
CA GLY A 241 -14.77 18.64 2.24
C GLY A 241 -14.34 17.16 2.19
N GLY A 242 -13.57 16.76 1.18
CA GLY A 242 -13.12 15.39 0.97
C GLY A 242 -14.17 14.45 0.38
N ARG A 243 -15.26 14.97 -0.18
CA ARG A 243 -16.26 14.16 -0.91
C ARG A 243 -15.78 13.85 -2.31
N VAL A 244 -16.05 12.64 -2.79
CA VAL A 244 -15.71 12.21 -4.15
C VAL A 244 -16.63 12.91 -5.15
N MET A 245 -16.04 13.74 -6.01
CA MET A 245 -16.74 14.46 -7.08
C MET A 245 -16.66 13.73 -8.42
N ALA A 246 -15.58 12.98 -8.64
CA ALA A 246 -15.38 12.15 -9.82
C ALA A 246 -14.47 10.97 -9.48
N SER A 247 -14.66 9.86 -10.20
CA SER A 247 -13.84 8.66 -10.11
C SER A 247 -13.62 8.07 -11.50
N ASP A 248 -12.36 7.95 -11.90
CA ASP A 248 -11.96 7.45 -13.22
C ASP A 248 -11.05 6.24 -13.07
N LEU A 249 -11.26 5.21 -13.89
CA LEU A 249 -10.27 4.16 -14.06
C LEU A 249 -9.04 4.76 -14.75
N PHE A 250 -7.94 4.87 -14.01
CA PHE A 250 -6.74 5.57 -14.47
C PHE A 250 -5.77 4.65 -15.21
N VAL A 251 -5.48 3.50 -14.62
CA VAL A 251 -4.62 2.46 -15.21
C VAL A 251 -5.27 1.10 -14.99
N LYS A 252 -5.17 0.24 -16.01
CA LYS A 252 -5.50 -1.19 -15.91
C LYS A 252 -4.44 -2.02 -16.61
N GLY A 253 -3.85 -2.99 -15.89
CA GLY A 253 -2.76 -3.80 -16.41
C GLY A 253 -1.48 -2.98 -16.69
N GLY A 254 -0.94 -3.06 -17.90
CA GLY A 254 0.31 -2.38 -18.27
C GLY A 254 1.57 -3.20 -18.02
N GLY A 255 1.45 -4.53 -18.07
CA GLY A 255 2.52 -5.48 -17.73
C GLY A 255 2.59 -5.83 -16.24
N LEU A 256 1.71 -5.23 -15.44
CA LEU A 256 1.49 -5.56 -14.04
C LEU A 256 0.57 -6.76 -13.90
N GLU A 257 0.78 -7.55 -12.85
CA GLU A 257 -0.05 -8.70 -12.50
C GLU A 257 -0.91 -8.43 -11.24
N SER A 258 -0.55 -7.39 -10.49
CA SER A 258 -1.27 -6.84 -9.34
C SER A 258 -0.93 -5.36 -9.13
N VAL A 259 -1.66 -4.73 -8.22
CA VAL A 259 -1.35 -3.38 -7.73
C VAL A 259 -1.54 -3.36 -6.21
N ASP A 260 -0.43 -3.28 -5.49
CA ASP A 260 -0.40 -3.36 -4.02
C ASP A 260 -0.11 -1.98 -3.42
N GLY A 261 0.98 -1.79 -2.70
CA GLY A 261 1.40 -0.50 -2.14
C GLY A 261 1.68 0.56 -3.21
N LEU A 262 1.33 1.80 -2.87
CA LEU A 262 1.29 2.94 -3.79
C LEU A 262 1.81 4.20 -3.09
N GLN A 263 2.79 4.87 -3.69
CA GLN A 263 3.31 6.16 -3.18
C GLN A 263 3.49 7.16 -4.32
N CYS A 264 3.20 8.44 -4.08
CA CYS A 264 3.49 9.50 -5.06
C CYS A 264 4.80 10.20 -4.74
N ASP A 265 5.69 10.33 -5.73
CA ASP A 265 6.93 11.09 -5.58
C ASP A 265 6.75 12.59 -5.88
N ALA A 266 7.74 13.38 -5.49
CA ALA A 266 7.77 14.82 -5.72
C ALA A 266 7.88 15.21 -7.22
N GLN A 267 8.05 14.25 -8.13
CA GLN A 267 8.07 14.48 -9.58
C GLN A 267 6.69 14.25 -10.23
N GLY A 268 5.69 13.82 -9.44
CA GLY A 268 4.36 13.49 -9.94
C GLY A 268 4.29 12.11 -10.60
N ASN A 269 5.07 11.15 -10.10
CA ASN A 269 4.92 9.75 -10.47
C ASN A 269 4.34 8.94 -9.31
N LEU A 270 3.55 7.92 -9.64
CA LEU A 270 3.12 6.89 -8.73
C LEU A 270 4.11 5.73 -8.81
N TRP A 271 4.67 5.35 -7.67
CA TRP A 271 5.47 4.15 -7.48
C TRP A 271 4.57 3.05 -6.94
N VAL A 272 4.55 1.92 -7.63
CA VAL A 272 3.59 0.83 -7.39
C VAL A 272 4.35 -0.47 -7.19
N ALA A 273 4.01 -1.18 -6.12
CA ALA A 273 4.43 -2.56 -5.93
C ALA A 273 3.50 -3.51 -6.70
N ASP A 274 4.09 -4.36 -7.53
CA ASP A 274 3.40 -5.47 -8.18
C ASP A 274 3.77 -6.76 -7.44
N PHE A 275 3.02 -7.01 -6.36
CA PHE A 275 3.23 -8.16 -5.48
C PHE A 275 3.19 -9.49 -6.24
N LEU A 276 2.16 -9.74 -7.06
CA LEU A 276 2.03 -10.99 -7.82
C LEU A 276 3.04 -11.09 -8.97
N GLY A 277 3.35 -9.98 -9.64
CA GLY A 277 4.26 -9.97 -10.78
C GLY A 277 5.74 -9.79 -10.42
N ASN A 278 6.04 -9.73 -9.12
CA ASN A 278 7.36 -9.51 -8.53
C ASN A 278 8.13 -8.35 -9.19
N ALA A 279 7.48 -7.18 -9.22
CA ALA A 279 7.97 -6.00 -9.93
C ALA A 279 7.69 -4.69 -9.20
N ILE A 280 8.43 -3.65 -9.55
CA ILE A 280 8.15 -2.25 -9.19
C ILE A 280 7.91 -1.45 -10.45
N ALA A 281 6.83 -0.67 -10.46
CA ALA A 281 6.51 0.23 -11.56
C ALA A 281 6.49 1.69 -11.14
N CYS A 282 6.79 2.55 -12.11
CA CYS A 282 6.67 4.00 -12.01
C CYS A 282 5.70 4.48 -13.09
N ILE A 283 4.62 5.13 -12.66
CA ILE A 283 3.51 5.55 -13.49
C ILE A 283 3.39 7.07 -13.45
N SER A 284 3.46 7.72 -14.61
CA SER A 284 3.27 9.17 -14.70
C SER A 284 1.82 9.55 -14.41
N THR A 285 1.54 10.38 -13.40
CA THR A 285 0.16 10.82 -13.07
C THR A 285 -0.47 11.66 -14.19
N ARG A 286 0.36 12.26 -15.05
CA ARG A 286 -0.08 13.08 -16.20
C ARG A 286 -0.57 12.25 -17.38
N THR A 287 0.03 11.09 -17.61
CA THR A 287 -0.17 10.32 -18.85
C THR A 287 -0.72 8.91 -18.62
N GLY A 288 -0.66 8.38 -17.39
CA GLY A 288 -0.98 6.98 -17.11
C GLY A 288 0.03 5.98 -17.69
N GLN A 289 1.16 6.46 -18.22
CA GLN A 289 2.17 5.59 -18.80
C GLN A 289 2.86 4.78 -17.70
N VAL A 290 2.78 3.46 -17.82
CA VAL A 290 3.41 2.49 -16.91
C VAL A 290 4.82 2.16 -17.41
N ASN A 291 5.82 2.31 -16.54
CA ASN A 291 7.19 1.86 -16.79
C ASN A 291 7.59 0.88 -15.69
N ILE A 292 7.94 -0.35 -16.06
CA ILE A 292 8.51 -1.33 -15.13
C ILE A 292 9.97 -0.94 -14.85
N ILE A 293 10.27 -0.71 -13.58
CA ILE A 293 11.58 -0.24 -13.11
C ILE A 293 12.47 -1.39 -12.67
N ALA A 294 11.90 -2.36 -11.96
CA ALA A 294 12.58 -3.60 -11.57
C ALA A 294 11.58 -4.76 -11.72
N LYS A 295 12.05 -5.92 -12.18
CA LYS A 295 11.29 -7.17 -12.22
C LYS A 295 12.27 -8.34 -12.24
N ASN A 296 11.97 -9.37 -11.46
CA ASN A 296 12.66 -10.65 -11.48
C ASN A 296 11.66 -11.80 -11.36
N ALA A 297 12.13 -13.03 -11.59
CA ALA A 297 11.33 -14.20 -11.22
C ALA A 297 11.14 -14.26 -9.70
N VAL A 298 10.19 -15.07 -9.21
CA VAL A 298 10.06 -15.36 -7.77
C VAL A 298 11.43 -15.75 -7.21
N SER A 299 11.79 -15.19 -6.05
CA SER A 299 13.09 -15.37 -5.39
C SER A 299 12.92 -15.30 -3.87
N ASP A 300 14.02 -15.42 -3.11
CA ASP A 300 14.08 -15.23 -1.65
C ASP A 300 14.69 -13.86 -1.27
N GLY A 301 14.93 -12.98 -2.25
CA GLY A 301 15.51 -11.65 -2.04
C GLY A 301 16.95 -11.63 -1.50
N ALA A 302 17.65 -12.78 -1.39
CA ALA A 302 18.93 -12.87 -0.69
C ALA A 302 20.02 -11.95 -1.26
N TYR A 303 20.00 -11.64 -2.55
CA TYR A 303 20.99 -10.78 -3.18
C TYR A 303 20.42 -9.41 -3.58
N GLY A 304 19.25 -9.05 -3.05
CA GLY A 304 18.56 -7.78 -3.29
C GLY A 304 17.48 -7.85 -4.35
N GLU A 305 17.21 -9.03 -4.91
CA GLU A 305 16.05 -9.27 -5.76
C GLU A 305 14.74 -8.86 -5.07
N LEU A 306 13.70 -8.60 -5.85
CA LEU A 306 12.36 -8.41 -5.29
C LEU A 306 11.81 -9.76 -4.81
N ASP A 307 11.11 -9.76 -3.70
CA ASP A 307 10.50 -10.95 -3.13
C ASP A 307 9.19 -10.56 -2.43
N GLY A 308 8.06 -10.77 -3.10
CA GLY A 308 6.77 -10.28 -2.60
C GLY A 308 6.76 -8.77 -2.31
N PRO A 309 7.09 -7.90 -3.29
CA PRO A 309 7.15 -6.47 -3.06
C PRO A 309 5.77 -5.94 -2.70
N SER A 310 5.60 -5.46 -1.47
CA SER A 310 4.31 -5.03 -0.94
C SER A 310 4.14 -3.52 -0.98
N GLU A 311 5.22 -2.76 -0.78
CA GLU A 311 5.25 -1.31 -0.94
C GLU A 311 6.61 -0.84 -1.44
N CYS A 312 6.65 0.34 -2.06
CA CYS A 312 7.89 1.01 -2.36
C CYS A 312 7.81 2.52 -2.08
N ILE A 313 8.93 3.09 -1.65
CA ILE A 313 9.04 4.52 -1.35
C ILE A 313 10.34 5.11 -1.87
N ARG A 314 10.25 6.30 -2.46
CA ARG A 314 11.40 7.01 -3.03
C ARG A 314 12.03 7.96 -2.00
N ARG A 315 13.33 7.83 -1.79
CA ARG A 315 14.16 8.78 -1.05
C ARG A 315 15.33 9.24 -1.92
N GLY A 316 15.20 10.43 -2.51
CA GLY A 316 16.17 10.97 -3.46
C GLY A 316 16.25 10.12 -4.73
N ASN A 317 17.44 9.59 -5.03
CA ASN A 317 17.68 8.73 -6.19
C ASN A 317 17.54 7.23 -5.88
N LYS A 318 17.10 6.87 -4.68
CA LYS A 318 16.87 5.48 -4.30
C LYS A 318 15.39 5.21 -4.12
N VAL A 319 14.96 4.01 -4.49
CA VAL A 319 13.64 3.46 -4.17
C VAL A 319 13.85 2.27 -3.26
N TYR A 320 13.20 2.30 -2.10
CA TYR A 320 13.23 1.23 -1.11
C TYR A 320 11.95 0.44 -1.28
N VAL A 321 12.05 -0.88 -1.22
CA VAL A 321 10.96 -1.81 -1.45
C VAL A 321 10.84 -2.72 -0.25
N SER A 322 9.68 -2.74 0.38
CA SER A 322 9.37 -3.75 1.39
C SER A 322 9.02 -5.05 0.70
N ASN A 323 9.67 -6.12 1.12
CA ASN A 323 9.44 -7.48 0.64
C ASN A 323 8.71 -8.21 1.76
N ILE A 324 7.38 -8.33 1.66
CA ILE A 324 6.59 -8.96 2.72
C ILE A 324 6.70 -10.49 2.57
N ASP A 325 7.01 -11.15 3.67
CA ASP A 325 7.45 -12.55 3.67
C ASP A 325 6.26 -13.48 3.97
N ILE A 326 5.37 -13.61 2.99
CA ILE A 326 4.13 -14.39 3.10
C ILE A 326 3.92 -15.33 1.92
N THR A 327 3.26 -16.45 2.19
CA THR A 327 2.78 -17.36 1.15
C THR A 327 1.45 -16.88 0.59
N TYR A 328 1.49 -16.21 -0.56
CA TYR A 328 0.30 -15.78 -1.29
C TYR A 328 0.58 -15.70 -2.80
N GLY A 329 -0.33 -16.25 -3.61
CA GLY A 329 -0.15 -16.32 -5.06
C GLY A 329 1.14 -17.08 -5.43
N PRO A 330 2.03 -16.50 -6.26
CA PRO A 330 3.29 -17.15 -6.63
C PRO A 330 4.39 -17.03 -5.55
N ASN A 331 4.24 -16.14 -4.57
CA ASN A 331 5.22 -15.88 -3.53
C ASN A 331 5.10 -16.90 -2.39
N LYS A 332 6.23 -17.22 -1.75
CA LYS A 332 6.31 -18.19 -0.65
C LYS A 332 7.11 -17.57 0.48
N ALA A 333 6.61 -17.75 1.70
CA ALA A 333 7.37 -17.33 2.87
C ALA A 333 8.67 -18.13 3.01
N ASP A 334 9.74 -17.48 3.44
CA ASP A 334 11.02 -18.10 3.76
C ASP A 334 11.68 -17.47 5.01
N ASN A 335 13.01 -17.49 5.10
CA ASN A 335 13.78 -17.02 6.26
C ASN A 335 14.71 -15.85 5.91
N VAL A 336 14.48 -15.17 4.78
CA VAL A 336 15.31 -14.09 4.26
C VAL A 336 14.50 -12.80 4.21
N HIS A 337 14.64 -11.99 5.24
CA HIS A 337 13.89 -10.75 5.34
C HIS A 337 14.69 -9.57 4.80
N THR A 338 14.13 -8.84 3.83
CA THR A 338 14.88 -7.78 3.13
C THR A 338 14.06 -6.53 2.86
N ILE A 339 14.78 -5.42 2.74
CA ILE A 339 14.32 -4.25 1.97
C ILE A 339 15.20 -4.19 0.71
N SER A 340 14.59 -4.24 -0.47
CA SER A 340 15.31 -4.10 -1.73
C SER A 340 15.49 -2.63 -2.09
N VAL A 341 16.72 -2.24 -2.44
CA VAL A 341 17.09 -0.84 -2.72
C VAL A 341 17.53 -0.68 -4.16
N ILE A 342 16.70 0.01 -4.94
CA ILE A 342 16.95 0.34 -6.34
C ILE A 342 17.64 1.71 -6.41
N ASP A 343 18.85 1.77 -6.96
CA ASP A 343 19.58 3.03 -7.21
C ASP A 343 19.33 3.51 -8.65
N LEU A 344 18.54 4.58 -8.79
CA LEU A 344 18.12 5.11 -10.09
C LEU A 344 19.26 5.76 -10.91
N ASN A 345 20.45 5.91 -10.33
CA ASN A 345 21.62 6.44 -11.03
C ASN A 345 22.51 5.36 -11.66
N LYS A 346 22.34 4.09 -11.27
CA LYS A 346 23.17 2.96 -11.73
C LYS A 346 22.45 2.13 -12.77
#